data_AF-A0A3M1TJV6-F1
#
_entry.id   AF-A0A3M1TJV6-F1
#
_cell.length_a   1.000
_cell.length_b   1.000
_cell.length_c   1.000
_cell.angle_alpha   90.00
_cell.angle_beta   90.00
_cell.angle_gamma   90.00
#
_symmetry.space_group_name_H-M   'P 1'
#
loop_
_entity.id
_entity.type
_entity.pdbx_description
1 polymer ?
#
loop_
_entity_poly.entity_id
_entity_poly.type
_entity_poly.pdbx_seq_one_letter_code
_entity_poly.pdbx_strand_id
1 'polypeptide(L)'
;MNLRIPCLLGLLLAELAHAEAAPPSVVLDRQARVAGRDVLLMDVARVPRALAALRGLRLAPTPRPGTLRVIERAAVAAALRRAGLPPDGFALEGAKRVLVRPRTTRLAESSLVATAQRFVRRELGRDVEFAGDGLGPWEVLVGRKTSALEVRWETPPTPVSDTVRVELLLRIDGVIAARRILRFRLGESLAEANGQAQGSTARATPSGRAKGADAAAPKQSRSESDARAAGSQGGALVREGELVRITLRKGPLVVVARGRALEDGALGQAITLRLSEDSPAKLARVTGPGAVDIVLGRAP
;
A
#
# COMPACT_ATOMS: atom_id res chain seq x y z
N MET A 1 -51.54 -24.69 -72.66
CA MET A 1 -51.82 -23.86 -71.47
C MET A 1 -50.83 -24.26 -70.38
N ASN A 2 -49.68 -23.58 -70.28
CA ASN A 2 -48.63 -23.88 -69.30
C ASN A 2 -48.51 -22.69 -68.34
N LEU A 3 -49.02 -22.87 -67.12
CA LEU A 3 -49.10 -21.85 -66.08
C LEU A 3 -47.73 -21.63 -65.42
N ARG A 4 -47.24 -20.39 -65.48
CA ARG A 4 -46.00 -19.89 -64.86
C ARG A 4 -46.21 -19.73 -63.34
N ILE A 5 -46.02 -20.80 -62.57
CA ILE A 5 -46.15 -20.81 -61.10
C ILE A 5 -44.87 -20.48 -60.28
N PRO A 6 -43.61 -20.48 -60.80
CA PRO A 6 -42.44 -20.34 -59.92
C PRO A 6 -42.16 -18.91 -59.41
N CYS A 7 -42.80 -17.86 -59.94
CA CYS A 7 -42.51 -16.47 -59.53
C CYS A 7 -43.20 -16.01 -58.25
N LEU A 8 -44.34 -16.59 -57.86
CA LEU A 8 -45.07 -16.15 -56.66
C LEU A 8 -44.47 -16.72 -55.36
N LEU A 9 -43.79 -17.86 -55.43
CA LEU A 9 -43.12 -18.47 -54.26
C LEU A 9 -41.82 -17.74 -53.88
N GLY A 10 -41.12 -17.14 -54.85
CA GLY A 10 -39.91 -16.35 -54.60
C GLY A 10 -40.18 -15.00 -53.92
N LEU A 11 -41.37 -14.43 -54.11
CA LEU A 11 -41.76 -13.17 -53.46
C LEU A 11 -42.20 -13.39 -52.00
N LEU A 12 -42.87 -14.52 -51.71
CA LEU A 12 -43.33 -14.85 -50.36
C LEU A 12 -42.16 -15.25 -49.41
N LEU A 13 -41.02 -15.69 -49.96
CA LEU A 13 -39.81 -15.99 -49.20
C LEU A 13 -38.92 -14.77 -48.93
N ALA A 14 -39.10 -13.65 -49.65
CA ALA A 14 -38.45 -12.37 -49.37
C ALA A 14 -39.12 -11.59 -48.22
N GLU A 15 -40.36 -11.97 -47.86
CA GLU A 15 -41.10 -11.48 -46.70
C GLU A 15 -40.85 -12.28 -45.41
N LEU A 16 -39.80 -13.12 -45.36
CA LEU A 16 -39.11 -13.39 -44.10
C LEU A 16 -38.35 -12.13 -43.69
N ALA A 17 -39.18 -11.15 -43.36
CA ALA A 17 -38.97 -9.96 -42.60
C ALA A 17 -37.76 -10.17 -41.71
N HIS A 18 -36.70 -9.46 -42.05
CA HIS A 18 -35.80 -8.96 -41.03
C HIS A 18 -36.69 -8.11 -40.13
N ALA A 19 -37.27 -8.74 -39.10
CA ALA A 19 -37.81 -8.04 -37.97
C ALA A 19 -36.63 -7.23 -37.44
N GLU A 20 -36.56 -5.98 -37.85
CA GLU A 20 -35.52 -5.03 -37.49
C GLU A 20 -35.64 -4.87 -35.98
N ALA A 21 -34.90 -5.72 -35.27
CA ALA A 21 -34.95 -5.78 -33.83
C ALA A 21 -34.52 -4.39 -33.35
N ALA A 22 -35.43 -3.69 -32.69
CA ALA A 22 -35.15 -2.37 -32.16
C ALA A 22 -33.81 -2.40 -31.41
N PRO A 23 -32.92 -1.42 -31.65
CA PRO A 23 -31.58 -1.46 -31.09
C PRO A 23 -31.64 -1.56 -29.56
N PRO A 24 -30.74 -2.32 -28.93
CA PRO A 24 -30.76 -2.50 -27.48
C PRO A 24 -30.60 -1.13 -26.78
N SER A 25 -31.54 -0.82 -25.89
CA SER A 25 -31.54 0.43 -25.12
C SER A 25 -30.72 0.30 -23.84
N VAL A 26 -29.77 1.23 -23.64
CA VAL A 26 -29.03 1.46 -22.40
C VAL A 26 -29.67 2.64 -21.67
N VAL A 27 -30.28 2.39 -20.52
CA VAL A 27 -31.03 3.42 -19.78
C VAL A 27 -30.17 3.99 -18.65
N LEU A 28 -29.78 5.27 -18.74
CA LEU A 28 -28.98 5.94 -17.73
C LEU A 28 -29.81 6.35 -16.51
N ASP A 29 -29.31 6.06 -15.31
CA ASP A 29 -29.92 6.47 -14.06
C ASP A 29 -29.63 7.95 -13.75
N ARG A 30 -30.46 8.60 -12.92
CA ARG A 30 -30.21 10.01 -12.51
C ARG A 30 -29.08 10.13 -11.49
N GLN A 31 -28.91 9.11 -10.65
CA GLN A 31 -27.91 9.06 -9.60
C GLN A 31 -27.37 7.63 -9.46
N ALA A 32 -26.10 7.50 -9.11
CA ALA A 32 -25.43 6.22 -8.95
C ALA A 32 -24.55 6.22 -7.70
N ARG A 33 -24.51 5.09 -6.99
CA ARG A 33 -23.54 4.83 -5.91
C ARG A 33 -22.56 3.78 -6.38
N VAL A 34 -21.29 4.16 -6.48
CA VAL A 34 -20.26 3.35 -7.13
C VAL A 34 -19.32 2.74 -6.09
N ALA A 35 -19.07 1.44 -6.21
CA ALA A 35 -18.03 0.75 -5.46
C ALA A 35 -16.75 0.61 -6.30
N GLY A 36 -15.61 0.45 -5.65
CA GLY A 36 -14.31 0.29 -6.29
C GLY A 36 -13.73 1.59 -6.83
N ARG A 37 -12.62 1.44 -7.55
CA ARG A 37 -11.78 2.56 -8.01
C ARG A 37 -12.30 3.26 -9.26
N ASP A 38 -13.15 2.57 -10.01
CA ASP A 38 -13.67 3.03 -11.29
C ASP A 38 -15.19 2.96 -11.33
N VAL A 39 -15.77 3.96 -12.00
CA VAL A 39 -17.17 3.99 -12.42
C VAL A 39 -17.29 3.16 -13.69
N LEU A 40 -18.05 2.08 -13.59
CA LEU A 40 -18.35 1.17 -14.68
C LEU A 40 -19.72 1.50 -15.26
N LEU A 41 -19.96 1.08 -16.50
CA LEU A 41 -21.24 1.27 -17.17
C LEU A 41 -22.42 0.70 -16.36
N MET A 42 -22.23 -0.48 -15.77
CA MET A 42 -23.26 -1.13 -14.97
C MET A 42 -23.65 -0.38 -13.68
N ASP A 43 -22.86 0.59 -13.21
CA ASP A 43 -23.23 1.36 -12.02
C ASP A 43 -24.16 2.53 -12.31
N VAL A 44 -24.10 3.04 -13.55
CA VAL A 44 -24.78 4.27 -13.96
C VAL A 44 -25.94 4.02 -14.91
N ALA A 45 -26.10 2.78 -15.35
CA ALA A 45 -27.06 2.42 -16.38
C ALA A 45 -27.57 0.99 -16.20
N ARG A 46 -28.82 0.79 -16.59
CA ARG A 46 -29.36 -0.56 -16.85
C ARG A 46 -28.89 -1.02 -18.22
N VAL A 47 -28.03 -2.04 -18.24
CA VAL A 47 -27.45 -2.61 -19.46
C VAL A 47 -28.20 -3.88 -19.85
N PRO A 48 -28.83 -3.93 -21.05
CA PRO A 48 -29.59 -5.09 -21.52
C PRO A 48 -28.67 -6.30 -21.70
N ARG A 49 -29.26 -7.50 -21.70
CA ARG A 49 -28.51 -8.76 -21.79
C ARG A 49 -27.67 -8.85 -23.08
N ALA A 50 -28.18 -8.33 -24.20
CA ALA A 50 -27.44 -8.26 -25.47
C ALA A 50 -26.10 -7.50 -25.37
N LEU A 51 -25.99 -6.58 -24.40
CA LEU A 51 -24.81 -5.74 -24.15
C LEU A 51 -24.05 -6.16 -22.88
N ALA A 52 -24.21 -7.41 -22.41
CA ALA A 52 -23.64 -7.87 -21.14
C ALA A 52 -22.10 -7.77 -21.08
N ALA A 53 -21.41 -7.96 -22.20
CA ALA A 53 -19.95 -7.82 -22.30
C ALA A 53 -19.46 -6.42 -21.91
N LEU A 54 -20.31 -5.40 -22.04
CA LEU A 54 -19.98 -4.01 -21.79
C LEU A 54 -20.25 -3.58 -20.35
N ARG A 55 -20.80 -4.45 -19.49
CA ARG A 55 -21.08 -4.12 -18.08
C ARG A 55 -19.83 -3.65 -17.33
N GLY A 56 -18.67 -4.22 -17.68
CA GLY A 56 -17.37 -3.85 -17.14
C GLY A 56 -16.70 -2.64 -17.80
N LEU A 57 -17.35 -1.98 -18.77
CA LEU A 57 -16.78 -0.83 -19.46
C LEU A 57 -16.52 0.32 -18.49
N ARG A 58 -15.26 0.75 -18.40
CA ARG A 58 -14.82 1.85 -17.56
C ARG A 58 -15.22 3.20 -18.17
N LEU A 59 -15.93 4.01 -17.40
CA LEU A 59 -16.36 5.35 -17.81
C LEU A 59 -15.45 6.45 -17.25
N ALA A 60 -15.13 6.37 -15.96
CA ALA A 60 -14.35 7.37 -15.26
C ALA A 60 -13.74 6.79 -13.96
N PRO A 61 -12.71 7.41 -13.37
CA PRO A 61 -12.31 7.09 -12.00
C PRO A 61 -13.40 7.50 -11.00
N THR A 62 -13.58 6.72 -9.93
CA THR A 62 -14.52 7.02 -8.84
C THR A 62 -14.12 8.33 -8.15
N PRO A 63 -15.06 9.24 -7.84
CA PRO A 63 -14.77 10.44 -7.05
C PRO A 63 -14.19 10.09 -5.68
N ARG A 64 -13.42 11.01 -5.10
CA ARG A 64 -12.89 10.85 -3.74
C ARG A 64 -14.05 10.84 -2.72
N PRO A 65 -13.91 10.17 -1.56
CA PRO A 65 -14.85 10.29 -0.45
C PRO A 65 -15.23 11.76 -0.17
N GLY A 66 -16.51 12.03 0.09
CA GLY A 66 -17.05 13.37 0.28
C GLY A 66 -17.28 14.21 -0.99
N THR A 67 -16.82 13.76 -2.16
CA THR A 67 -16.99 14.48 -3.44
C THR A 67 -18.01 13.81 -4.37
N LEU A 68 -18.48 14.56 -5.35
CA LEU A 68 -19.42 14.11 -6.37
C LEU A 68 -18.78 14.22 -7.75
N ARG A 69 -19.20 13.35 -8.67
CA ARG A 69 -18.83 13.45 -10.09
C ARG A 69 -20.08 13.43 -10.95
N VAL A 70 -20.10 14.24 -12.00
CA VAL A 70 -21.15 14.22 -13.02
C VAL A 70 -20.64 13.43 -14.21
N ILE A 71 -21.43 12.47 -14.70
CA ILE A 71 -21.18 11.79 -15.97
C ILE A 71 -22.28 12.18 -16.95
N GLU A 72 -21.92 12.79 -18.07
CA GLU A 72 -22.86 13.19 -19.10
C GLU A 72 -23.18 12.03 -20.05
N ARG A 73 -24.39 11.99 -20.60
CA ARG A 73 -24.81 10.97 -21.60
C ARG A 73 -23.86 10.92 -22.78
N ALA A 74 -23.38 12.07 -23.25
CA ALA A 74 -22.41 12.16 -24.35
C ALA A 74 -21.08 11.44 -24.02
N ALA A 75 -20.62 11.51 -22.77
CA ALA A 75 -19.42 10.80 -22.32
C ALA A 75 -19.64 9.28 -22.31
N VAL A 76 -20.83 8.81 -21.92
CA VAL A 76 -21.19 7.38 -22.00
C VAL A 76 -21.25 6.92 -23.46
N ALA A 77 -21.88 7.69 -24.34
CA ALA A 77 -21.92 7.41 -25.78
C ALA A 77 -20.51 7.31 -26.38
N ALA A 78 -19.61 8.23 -26.03
CA ALA A 78 -18.22 8.19 -26.45
C ALA A 78 -17.46 6.96 -25.92
N ALA A 79 -17.73 6.53 -24.68
CA ALA A 79 -17.14 5.31 -24.12
C ALA A 79 -17.64 4.05 -24.85
N LEU A 80 -18.94 3.95 -25.14
CA LEU A 80 -19.54 2.84 -25.89
C LEU A 80 -18.96 2.74 -27.31
N ARG A 81 -18.79 3.87 -28.01
CA ARG A 81 -18.15 3.91 -29.33
C ARG A 81 -16.69 3.46 -29.28
N ARG A 82 -15.92 3.90 -28.28
CA ARG A 82 -14.53 3.43 -28.07
C ARG A 82 -14.45 1.94 -27.75
N ALA A 83 -15.53 1.33 -27.24
CA ALA A 83 -15.64 -0.10 -27.03
C ALA A 83 -16.09 -0.87 -28.29
N GLY A 84 -16.23 -0.20 -29.44
CA GLY A 84 -16.54 -0.81 -30.73
C GLY A 84 -18.02 -0.83 -31.11
N LEU A 85 -18.90 -0.16 -30.37
CA LEU A 85 -20.32 -0.09 -30.76
C LEU A 85 -20.55 1.03 -31.77
N PRO A 86 -21.20 0.76 -32.91
CA PRO A 86 -21.61 1.80 -33.83
C PRO A 86 -22.70 2.69 -33.19
N PRO A 87 -22.83 3.96 -33.59
CA PRO A 87 -23.84 4.88 -33.06
C PRO A 87 -25.28 4.36 -33.14
N ASP A 88 -25.60 3.64 -34.22
CA ASP A 88 -26.95 3.10 -34.48
C ASP A 88 -27.15 1.71 -33.84
N GLY A 89 -26.09 1.11 -33.27
CA GLY A 89 -26.14 -0.21 -32.66
C GLY A 89 -26.72 -0.23 -31.24
N PHE A 90 -27.08 0.93 -30.69
CA PHE A 90 -27.68 1.04 -29.36
C PHE A 90 -28.48 2.35 -29.23
N ALA A 91 -29.50 2.33 -28.39
CA ALA A 91 -30.18 3.55 -27.94
C ALA A 91 -29.67 3.96 -26.55
N LEU A 92 -29.47 5.27 -26.32
CA LEU A 92 -29.17 5.81 -24.98
C LEU A 92 -30.34 6.62 -24.44
N GLU A 93 -31.00 6.06 -23.44
CA GLU A 93 -32.20 6.62 -22.83
C GLU A 93 -31.93 7.08 -21.37
N GLY A 94 -32.96 7.62 -20.71
CA GLY A 94 -32.91 7.96 -19.29
C GLY A 94 -32.39 9.37 -19.01
N ALA A 95 -31.45 9.53 -18.07
CA ALA A 95 -30.94 10.83 -17.64
C ALA A 95 -29.96 11.44 -18.66
N LYS A 96 -29.91 12.78 -18.77
CA LYS A 96 -28.87 13.48 -19.56
C LYS A 96 -27.53 13.54 -18.81
N ARG A 97 -27.60 13.51 -17.48
CA ARG A 97 -26.47 13.58 -16.54
C ARG A 97 -26.72 12.62 -15.38
N VAL A 98 -25.70 11.88 -14.98
CA VAL A 98 -25.71 10.96 -13.84
C VAL A 98 -24.85 11.53 -12.73
N LEU A 99 -25.43 11.73 -11.54
CA LEU A 99 -24.69 12.12 -10.35
C LEU A 99 -24.10 10.89 -9.66
N VAL A 100 -22.79 10.77 -9.72
CA VAL A 100 -22.04 9.65 -9.16
C VAL A 100 -21.51 10.01 -7.77
N ARG A 101 -21.89 9.19 -6.79
CA ARG A 101 -21.35 9.23 -5.42
C ARG A 101 -20.50 7.98 -5.16
N PRO A 102 -19.37 8.09 -4.45
CA PRO A 102 -18.67 6.90 -4.02
C PRO A 102 -19.49 6.19 -2.94
N ARG A 103 -19.49 4.86 -2.95
CA ARG A 103 -19.88 4.07 -1.80
C ARG A 103 -18.69 4.05 -0.85
N THR A 104 -18.85 4.69 0.30
CA THR A 104 -17.83 4.75 1.34
C THR A 104 -18.22 3.89 2.53
N THR A 105 -17.21 3.43 3.25
CA THR A 105 -17.34 2.89 4.61
C THR A 105 -16.44 3.69 5.53
N ARG A 106 -16.82 3.75 6.80
CA ARG A 106 -16.08 4.49 7.82
C ARG A 106 -15.35 3.48 8.68
N LEU A 107 -14.02 3.52 8.66
CA LEU A 107 -13.20 2.74 9.57
C LEU A 107 -13.00 3.55 10.86
N ALA A 108 -13.49 3.00 11.96
CA ALA A 108 -13.33 3.59 13.28
C ALA A 108 -11.84 3.64 13.65
N GLU A 109 -11.44 4.75 14.28
CA GLU A 109 -10.06 4.96 14.72
C GLU A 109 -9.59 3.85 15.66
N SER A 110 -10.43 3.47 16.64
CA SER A 110 -10.15 2.38 17.57
C SER A 110 -9.84 1.06 16.87
N SER A 111 -10.56 0.72 15.80
CA SER A 111 -10.31 -0.50 15.02
C SER A 111 -8.97 -0.45 14.27
N LEU A 112 -8.59 0.72 13.74
CA LEU A 112 -7.30 0.91 13.06
C LEU A 112 -6.14 0.81 14.05
N VAL A 113 -6.26 1.52 15.18
CA VAL A 113 -5.28 1.50 16.27
C VAL A 113 -5.12 0.09 16.81
N ALA A 114 -6.20 -0.61 17.16
CA ALA A 114 -6.15 -1.98 17.67
C ALA A 114 -5.54 -2.96 16.67
N THR A 115 -5.76 -2.76 15.37
CA THR A 115 -5.15 -3.61 14.32
C THR A 115 -3.65 -3.37 14.21
N ALA A 116 -3.21 -2.11 14.26
CA ALA A 116 -1.80 -1.78 14.26
C ALA A 116 -1.09 -2.18 15.56
N GLN A 117 -1.72 -2.01 16.73
CA GLN A 117 -1.18 -2.47 18.02
C GLN A 117 -0.97 -3.98 18.03
N ARG A 118 -1.93 -4.77 17.52
CA ARG A 118 -1.76 -6.23 17.41
C ARG A 118 -0.58 -6.61 16.51
N PHE A 119 -0.38 -5.88 15.41
CA PHE A 119 0.79 -6.07 14.55
C PHE A 119 2.09 -5.78 15.32
N VAL A 120 2.18 -4.63 15.99
CA VAL A 120 3.38 -4.25 16.76
C VAL A 120 3.67 -5.24 17.88
N ARG A 121 2.67 -5.62 18.67
CA ARG A 121 2.81 -6.59 19.77
C ARG A 121 3.31 -7.94 19.27
N ARG A 122 2.79 -8.41 18.13
CA ARG A 122 3.23 -9.69 17.52
C ARG A 122 4.67 -9.64 17.05
N GLU A 123 5.10 -8.55 16.43
CA GLU A 123 6.44 -8.41 15.85
C GLU A 123 7.52 -8.08 16.89
N LEU A 124 7.17 -7.36 17.96
CA LEU A 124 8.12 -6.91 18.98
C LEU A 124 8.03 -7.66 20.32
N GLY A 125 6.95 -8.38 20.58
CA GLY A 125 6.71 -9.03 21.87
C GLY A 125 6.53 -8.05 23.03
N ARG A 126 6.19 -6.78 22.74
CA ARG A 126 6.04 -5.71 23.74
C ARG A 126 4.69 -5.03 23.62
N ASP A 127 4.19 -4.54 24.75
CA ASP A 127 3.06 -3.63 24.77
C ASP A 127 3.44 -2.25 24.25
N VAL A 128 2.49 -1.62 23.57
CA VAL A 128 2.68 -0.31 22.95
C VAL A 128 1.47 0.57 23.17
N GLU A 129 1.75 1.83 23.44
CA GLU A 129 0.75 2.86 23.58
C GLU A 129 0.65 3.66 22.28
N PHE A 130 -0.58 3.94 21.84
CA PHE A 130 -0.77 4.80 20.68
C PHE A 130 -0.36 6.23 21.04
N ALA A 131 0.58 6.79 20.29
CA ALA A 131 1.19 8.09 20.57
C ALA A 131 0.77 9.17 19.55
N GLY A 132 -0.41 9.02 18.96
CA GLY A 132 -0.96 9.97 18.01
C GLY A 132 -2.18 10.69 18.58
N ASP A 133 -2.36 11.93 18.16
CA ASP A 133 -3.57 12.70 18.46
C ASP A 133 -4.56 12.58 17.29
N GLY A 134 -5.82 12.28 17.63
CA GLY A 134 -7.00 12.51 16.79
C GLY A 134 -6.85 12.14 15.32
N LEU A 135 -6.62 10.86 15.00
CA LEU A 135 -6.67 10.43 13.60
C LEU A 135 -8.05 10.74 13.03
N GLY A 136 -9.09 10.66 13.84
CA GLY A 136 -10.45 10.74 13.37
C GLY A 136 -10.76 9.54 12.45
N PRO A 137 -12.04 9.39 12.12
CA PRO A 137 -12.50 8.27 11.35
C PRO A 137 -11.98 8.33 9.92
N TRP A 138 -11.58 7.17 9.40
CA TRP A 138 -11.07 7.05 8.05
C TRP A 138 -12.20 6.66 7.10
N GLU A 139 -12.66 7.61 6.29
CA GLU A 139 -13.59 7.29 5.20
C GLU A 139 -12.85 6.72 4.00
N VAL A 140 -13.26 5.53 3.59
CA VAL A 140 -12.59 4.78 2.54
C VAL A 140 -13.60 4.24 1.55
N LEU A 141 -13.18 4.08 0.30
CA LEU A 141 -14.02 3.47 -0.72
C LEU A 141 -14.31 2.01 -0.36
N VAL A 142 -15.49 1.53 -0.71
CA VAL A 142 -15.84 0.10 -0.60
C VAL A 142 -15.41 -0.59 -1.90
N GLY A 143 -14.57 -1.62 -1.82
CA GLY A 143 -14.19 -2.41 -3.00
C GLY A 143 -15.35 -3.22 -3.59
N ARG A 144 -15.26 -3.56 -4.88
CA ARG A 144 -16.28 -4.41 -5.53
C ARG A 144 -16.12 -5.87 -5.17
N LYS A 145 -14.87 -6.33 -5.07
CA LYS A 145 -14.53 -7.74 -4.79
C LYS A 145 -13.99 -7.88 -3.39
N THR A 146 -12.94 -7.13 -3.06
CA THR A 146 -12.17 -7.33 -1.84
C THR A 146 -11.65 -6.00 -1.32
N SER A 147 -11.77 -5.80 -0.02
CA SER A 147 -11.07 -4.74 0.71
C SER A 147 -10.18 -5.40 1.75
N ALA A 148 -8.90 -5.10 1.77
CA ALA A 148 -7.94 -5.67 2.71
C ALA A 148 -7.14 -4.54 3.37
N LEU A 149 -7.04 -4.59 4.69
CA LEU A 149 -6.18 -3.70 5.46
C LEU A 149 -4.88 -4.43 5.75
N GLU A 150 -3.80 -3.96 5.14
CA GLU A 150 -2.46 -4.47 5.36
C GLU A 150 -1.70 -3.54 6.32
N VAL A 151 -0.87 -4.13 7.19
CA VAL A 151 -0.08 -3.39 8.18
C VAL A 151 1.39 -3.73 7.97
N ARG A 152 2.24 -2.70 7.88
CA ARG A 152 3.69 -2.85 7.69
C ARG A 152 4.45 -1.84 8.56
N TRP A 153 5.73 -2.08 8.77
CA TRP A 153 6.62 -1.06 9.32
C TRP A 153 6.84 0.05 8.29
N GLU A 154 6.66 1.32 8.68
CA GLU A 154 7.14 2.43 7.83
C GLU A 154 8.67 2.47 7.89
N THR A 155 9.20 2.40 9.11
CA THR A 155 10.63 2.22 9.41
C THR A 155 10.75 1.10 10.43
N PRO A 156 11.63 0.11 10.22
CA PRO A 156 11.87 -0.93 11.21
C PRO A 156 12.28 -0.31 12.55
N PRO A 157 11.82 -0.88 13.67
CA PRO A 157 12.20 -0.39 15.00
C PRO A 157 13.71 -0.47 15.20
N THR A 158 14.29 0.58 15.76
CA THR A 158 15.71 0.65 16.16
C THR A 158 15.82 0.59 17.68
N PRO A 159 16.88 -0.01 18.27
CA PRO A 159 17.01 -0.14 19.72
C PRO A 159 16.98 1.18 20.51
N VAL A 160 17.34 2.28 19.86
CA VAL A 160 17.47 3.62 20.47
C VAL A 160 16.14 4.38 20.46
N SER A 161 15.16 3.96 19.66
CA SER A 161 13.90 4.69 19.52
C SER A 161 12.85 4.14 20.47
N ASP A 162 12.31 5.01 21.32
CA ASP A 162 11.13 4.76 22.15
C ASP A 162 9.83 4.76 21.34
N THR A 163 9.88 5.21 20.08
CA THR A 163 8.73 5.28 19.18
C THR A 163 8.90 4.43 17.94
N VAL A 164 7.79 3.88 17.46
CA VAL A 164 7.72 3.11 16.21
C VAL A 164 6.62 3.64 15.31
N ARG A 165 6.86 3.55 13.99
CA ARG A 165 5.93 4.02 12.96
C ARG A 165 5.42 2.87 12.14
N VAL A 166 4.10 2.73 12.11
CA VAL A 166 3.39 1.64 11.46
C VAL A 166 2.55 2.21 10.33
N GLU A 167 2.70 1.63 9.15
CA GLU A 167 1.94 1.99 7.98
C GLU A 167 0.75 1.05 7.78
N LEU A 168 -0.44 1.62 7.69
CA LEU A 168 -1.69 1.00 7.28
C LEU A 168 -1.91 1.24 5.79
N LEU A 169 -1.94 0.16 5.02
CA LEU A 169 -2.21 0.14 3.59
C LEU A 169 -3.60 -0.45 3.36
N LEU A 170 -4.56 0.39 2.99
CA LEU A 170 -5.85 -0.10 2.55
C LEU A 170 -5.80 -0.46 1.06
N ARG A 171 -5.99 -1.74 0.76
CA ARG A 171 -6.07 -2.26 -0.61
C ARG A 171 -7.54 -2.46 -0.99
N ILE A 172 -7.93 -1.90 -2.11
CA ILE A 172 -9.27 -2.01 -2.69
C ILE A 172 -9.11 -2.65 -4.06
N ASP A 173 -9.74 -3.80 -4.24
CA ASP A 173 -9.63 -4.62 -5.45
C ASP A 173 -8.16 -4.87 -5.83
N GLY A 174 -7.32 -5.17 -4.83
CA GLY A 174 -5.90 -5.51 -4.99
C GLY A 174 -4.94 -4.32 -5.10
N VAL A 175 -5.43 -3.08 -5.17
CA VAL A 175 -4.58 -1.89 -5.30
C VAL A 175 -4.64 -1.01 -4.06
N ILE A 176 -3.51 -0.45 -3.65
CA ILE A 176 -3.43 0.50 -2.53
C ILE A 176 -4.28 1.72 -2.89
N ALA A 177 -5.39 1.89 -2.16
CA ALA A 177 -6.31 3.01 -2.34
C ALA A 177 -6.04 4.14 -1.35
N ALA A 178 -5.53 3.79 -0.17
CA ALA A 178 -5.22 4.77 0.86
C ALA A 178 -4.08 4.26 1.75
N ARG A 179 -3.28 5.20 2.26
CA ARG A 179 -2.15 4.97 3.16
C ARG A 179 -2.34 5.82 4.41
N ARG A 180 -2.04 5.25 5.58
CA ARG A 180 -2.04 5.98 6.84
C ARG A 180 -0.86 5.54 7.71
N ILE A 181 -0.22 6.47 8.40
CA ILE A 181 0.90 6.17 9.30
C ILE A 181 0.45 6.44 10.73
N LEU A 182 0.63 5.44 11.59
CA LEU A 182 0.38 5.51 13.02
C LEU A 182 1.70 5.51 13.78
N ARG A 183 1.72 6.23 14.90
CA ARG A 183 2.86 6.28 15.80
C ARG A 183 2.51 5.60 17.12
N PHE A 184 3.42 4.80 17.62
CA PHE A 184 3.29 4.12 18.91
C PHE A 184 4.52 4.40 19.75
N ARG A 185 4.34 4.58 21.06
CA ARG A 185 5.40 4.53 22.06
C ARG A 185 5.54 3.09 22.55
N LEU A 186 6.77 2.62 22.66
CA LEU A 186 7.10 1.34 23.26
C LEU A 186 6.97 1.49 24.77
N GLY A 187 6.19 0.62 25.42
CA GLY A 187 6.18 0.57 26.88
C GLY A 187 7.55 0.16 27.42
N GLU A 188 7.85 0.57 28.66
CA GLU A 188 9.01 0.05 29.38
C GLU A 188 8.98 -1.48 29.35
N SER A 189 10.12 -2.09 29.03
CA SER A 189 10.24 -3.52 28.89
C SER A 189 9.81 -4.20 30.21
N LEU A 190 8.76 -5.02 30.18
CA LEU A 190 8.34 -5.84 31.33
C LEU A 190 9.47 -6.74 31.89
N ALA A 191 10.57 -6.92 31.15
CA ALA A 191 11.76 -7.61 31.64
C ALA A 191 12.51 -6.85 32.76
N GLU A 192 12.39 -5.52 32.84
CA GLU A 192 12.96 -4.74 33.96
C GLU A 192 11.99 -4.67 35.15
N ALA A 193 10.68 -4.68 34.91
CA ALA A 193 9.67 -4.66 35.96
C ALA A 193 9.68 -5.91 36.86
N ASN A 194 10.06 -7.09 36.33
CA ASN A 194 10.21 -8.30 37.14
C ASN A 194 11.56 -8.43 37.87
N GLY A 195 12.55 -7.58 37.56
CA GLY A 195 13.86 -7.59 38.22
C GLY A 195 13.93 -6.80 39.53
N GLN A 196 12.94 -5.95 39.83
CA GLN A 196 12.93 -5.07 41.01
C GLN A 196 11.95 -5.49 42.12
N ALA A 197 11.19 -6.59 41.95
CA ALA A 197 10.30 -7.10 43.00
C ALA A 197 10.99 -8.00 44.05
N GLN A 198 12.27 -8.32 43.90
CA GLN A 198 13.07 -9.07 44.89
C GLN A 198 14.22 -8.22 45.41
N GLY A 199 13.94 -7.24 46.28
CA GLY A 199 15.02 -6.47 46.92
C GLY A 199 14.61 -5.15 47.56
N SER A 200 13.46 -5.09 48.23
CA SER A 200 13.07 -3.95 49.04
C SER A 200 13.04 -4.35 50.51
N THR A 201 14.22 -4.49 51.12
CA THR A 201 14.38 -4.26 52.56
C THR A 201 14.79 -2.81 52.74
N ALA A 202 13.94 -2.10 53.48
CA ALA A 202 14.07 -0.70 53.85
C ALA A 202 15.46 -0.32 54.38
N ARG A 203 15.95 0.86 53.98
CA ARG A 203 16.79 1.68 54.84
C ARG A 203 16.56 3.16 54.56
N ALA A 204 15.92 3.82 55.52
CA ALA A 204 15.82 5.26 55.59
C ALA A 204 17.18 5.86 55.98
N THR A 205 17.53 6.97 55.35
CA THR A 205 18.43 7.98 55.95
C THR A 205 18.01 9.37 55.46
N PRO A 206 17.95 10.37 56.35
CA PRO A 206 17.67 11.76 56.01
C PRO A 206 18.97 12.54 55.77
N SER A 207 18.80 13.81 55.38
CA SER A 207 19.74 14.93 55.53
C SER A 207 20.51 15.36 54.27
N GLY A 208 20.56 16.69 54.07
CA GLY A 208 21.76 17.32 53.53
C GLY A 208 21.56 18.26 52.33
N ARG A 209 20.84 19.36 52.52
CA ARG A 209 20.86 20.53 51.62
C ARG A 209 22.16 21.31 51.86
N ALA A 210 23.00 21.47 50.83
CA ALA A 210 24.06 22.47 50.81
C ALA A 210 24.20 23.12 49.43
N LYS A 211 24.45 24.42 49.46
CA LYS A 211 24.43 25.42 48.40
C LYS A 211 25.82 26.07 48.38
N GLY A 212 26.38 26.32 47.20
CA GLY A 212 27.63 27.09 47.00
C GLY A 212 28.33 26.61 45.73
N ALA A 213 28.31 27.33 44.61
CA ALA A 213 28.97 28.60 44.29
C ALA A 213 30.44 28.44 43.84
N ASP A 214 30.64 28.88 42.60
CA ASP A 214 31.81 29.53 42.00
C ASP A 214 33.11 28.81 41.62
N ALA A 215 33.49 29.18 40.38
CA ALA A 215 34.83 29.47 39.85
C ALA A 215 35.84 28.33 39.68
N ALA A 216 36.23 28.09 38.43
CA ALA A 216 37.51 28.58 37.88
C ALA A 216 37.90 27.81 36.60
N ALA A 217 38.18 28.56 35.53
CA ALA A 217 38.99 28.10 34.41
C ALA A 217 40.45 27.88 34.86
N PRO A 218 41.24 27.03 34.16
CA PRO A 218 42.18 27.62 33.21
C PRO A 218 42.53 26.78 31.96
N LYS A 219 42.78 27.52 30.87
CA LYS A 219 43.87 27.45 29.88
C LYS A 219 44.50 26.11 29.42
N GLN A 220 44.52 26.02 28.07
CA GLN A 220 45.67 25.75 27.17
C GLN A 220 46.25 24.34 27.02
N SER A 221 46.11 23.80 25.80
CA SER A 221 47.17 23.20 24.96
C SER A 221 46.50 22.81 23.62
N ARG A 222 46.64 23.57 22.53
CA ARG A 222 47.72 23.52 21.53
C ARG A 222 48.49 22.20 21.49
N SER A 223 48.15 21.37 20.50
CA SER A 223 49.07 20.49 19.78
C SER A 223 48.44 20.17 18.42
N GLU A 224 48.77 21.01 17.43
CA GLU A 224 48.91 20.57 16.04
C GLU A 224 50.19 19.75 15.95
N SER A 225 50.13 18.53 15.43
CA SER A 225 51.13 17.97 14.50
C SER A 225 50.80 16.51 14.15
N ASP A 226 50.66 16.33 12.84
CA ASP A 226 51.27 15.25 12.07
C ASP A 226 50.67 13.83 12.11
N ALA A 227 49.81 13.62 11.11
CA ALA A 227 50.11 12.72 10.00
C ALA A 227 50.91 11.45 10.33
N ARG A 228 50.17 10.39 10.68
CA ARG A 228 50.55 9.02 10.30
C ARG A 228 49.37 8.34 9.66
N ALA A 229 49.47 8.17 8.34
CA ALA A 229 48.77 7.16 7.59
C ALA A 229 49.10 5.78 8.19
N ALA A 230 48.24 5.30 9.08
CA ALA A 230 48.20 3.93 9.54
C ALA A 230 46.86 3.36 9.07
N GLY A 231 46.93 2.33 8.23
CA GLY A 231 45.78 1.68 7.64
C GLY A 231 44.72 1.38 8.70
N SER A 232 43.57 2.04 8.57
CA SER A 232 42.38 1.67 9.29
C SER A 232 42.07 0.24 8.89
N GLN A 233 42.39 -0.70 9.78
CA GLN A 233 41.85 -2.04 9.75
C GLN A 233 40.33 -1.88 9.91
N GLY A 234 39.66 -1.68 8.78
CA GLY A 234 38.21 -1.61 8.69
C GLY A 234 37.68 -2.96 9.13
N GLY A 235 37.34 -3.08 10.42
CA GLY A 235 36.72 -4.28 10.97
C GLY A 235 35.50 -4.66 10.15
N ALA A 236 35.30 -5.96 9.97
CA ALA A 236 34.13 -6.49 9.27
C ALA A 236 32.85 -5.88 9.87
N LEU A 237 32.08 -5.19 9.03
CA LEU A 237 30.79 -4.59 9.41
C LEU A 237 29.65 -5.61 9.34
N VAL A 238 29.90 -6.72 8.65
CA VAL A 238 29.02 -7.88 8.54
C VAL A 238 29.87 -9.11 8.76
N ARG A 239 29.42 -10.01 9.63
CA ARG A 239 30.09 -11.30 9.89
C ARG A 239 29.39 -12.47 9.21
N GLU A 240 30.13 -13.52 8.89
CA GLU A 240 29.59 -14.79 8.41
C GLU A 240 28.54 -15.33 9.42
N GLY A 241 27.42 -15.82 8.89
CA GLY A 241 26.30 -16.32 9.69
C GLY A 241 25.38 -15.25 10.26
N GLU A 242 25.77 -13.96 10.19
CA GLU A 242 24.96 -12.84 10.67
C GLU A 242 23.72 -12.63 9.80
N LEU A 243 22.62 -12.24 10.45
CA LEU A 243 21.37 -11.93 9.78
C LEU A 243 21.37 -10.46 9.32
N VAL A 244 21.47 -10.23 8.01
CA VAL A 244 21.62 -8.90 7.42
C VAL A 244 20.32 -8.39 6.78
N ARG A 245 20.15 -7.07 6.79
CA ARG A 245 19.09 -6.38 6.05
C ARG A 245 19.52 -6.17 4.61
N ILE A 246 18.77 -6.77 3.69
CA ILE A 246 19.03 -6.73 2.26
C ILE A 246 18.10 -5.71 1.61
N THR A 247 18.66 -4.72 0.90
CA THR A 247 17.88 -3.78 0.10
C THR A 247 18.11 -4.02 -1.38
N LEU A 248 17.03 -4.21 -2.13
CA LEU A 248 17.05 -4.31 -3.58
C LEU A 248 16.34 -3.10 -4.17
N ARG A 249 17.02 -2.38 -5.06
CA ARG A 249 16.45 -1.23 -5.78
C ARG A 249 16.35 -1.53 -7.27
N LYS A 250 15.16 -1.37 -7.85
CA LYS A 250 14.92 -1.46 -9.30
C LYS A 250 14.00 -0.33 -9.73
N GLY A 251 14.58 0.77 -10.20
CA GLY A 251 13.83 2.00 -10.49
C GLY A 251 13.16 2.56 -9.23
N PRO A 252 11.85 2.84 -9.23
CA PRO A 252 11.13 3.32 -8.04
C PRO A 252 10.79 2.21 -7.04
N LEU A 253 11.00 0.93 -7.40
CA LEU A 253 10.69 -0.19 -6.53
C LEU A 253 11.85 -0.45 -5.55
N VAL A 254 11.55 -0.45 -4.25
CA VAL A 254 12.47 -0.86 -3.18
C VAL A 254 11.90 -2.09 -2.50
N VAL A 255 12.68 -3.17 -2.47
CA VAL A 255 12.34 -4.41 -1.77
C VAL A 255 13.33 -4.58 -0.62
N VAL A 256 12.82 -4.77 0.60
CA VAL A 256 13.63 -5.02 1.79
C VAL A 256 13.36 -6.44 2.27
N ALA A 257 14.42 -7.20 2.46
CA ALA A 257 14.37 -8.57 2.94
C ALA A 257 15.42 -8.80 4.03
N ARG A 258 15.39 -9.99 4.64
CA ARG A 258 16.44 -10.47 5.54
C ARG A 258 17.10 -11.70 4.89
N GLY A 259 18.39 -11.87 5.14
CA GLY A 259 19.11 -13.08 4.75
C GLY A 259 20.34 -13.26 5.62
N ARG A 260 20.99 -14.41 5.48
CA ARG A 260 22.20 -14.75 6.22
C ARG A 260 23.43 -14.47 5.35
N ALA A 261 24.39 -13.72 5.89
CA ALA A 261 25.69 -13.55 5.25
C ALA A 261 26.46 -14.88 5.28
N LEU A 262 27.10 -15.22 4.17
CA LEU A 262 27.93 -16.44 4.05
C LEU A 262 29.42 -16.15 4.20
N GLU A 263 29.80 -14.87 4.27
CA GLU A 263 31.17 -14.39 4.32
C GLU A 263 31.22 -13.09 5.12
N ASP A 264 32.37 -12.79 5.73
CA ASP A 264 32.63 -11.49 6.35
C ASP A 264 32.76 -10.37 5.29
N GLY A 265 32.34 -9.15 5.64
CA GLY A 265 32.40 -8.01 4.73
C GLY A 265 32.69 -6.67 5.39
N ALA A 266 33.64 -5.92 4.83
CA ALA A 266 33.86 -4.51 5.15
C ALA A 266 32.97 -3.59 4.30
N LEU A 267 32.88 -2.30 4.66
CA LEU A 267 32.09 -1.31 3.93
C LEU A 267 32.46 -1.28 2.44
N GLY A 268 31.47 -1.40 1.57
CA GLY A 268 31.65 -1.38 0.12
C GLY A 268 32.13 -2.70 -0.50
N GLN A 269 32.51 -3.70 0.30
CA GLN A 269 32.90 -5.02 -0.18
C GLN A 269 31.67 -5.81 -0.68
N ALA A 270 31.86 -6.62 -1.73
CA ALA A 270 30.85 -7.57 -2.16
C ALA A 270 30.96 -8.85 -1.32
N ILE A 271 29.84 -9.30 -0.77
CA ILE A 271 29.73 -10.54 0.00
C ILE A 271 28.62 -11.42 -0.56
N THR A 272 28.75 -12.71 -0.31
CA THR A 272 27.73 -13.69 -0.65
C THR A 272 26.71 -13.82 0.49
N LEU A 273 25.42 -13.88 0.17
CA LEU A 273 24.35 -14.08 1.14
C LEU A 273 23.29 -15.07 0.64
N ARG A 274 22.49 -15.59 1.57
CA ARG A 274 21.38 -16.52 1.29
C ARG A 274 20.09 -16.03 1.96
N LEU A 275 18.99 -15.97 1.21
CA LEU A 275 17.71 -15.43 1.71
C LEU A 275 16.90 -16.49 2.49
N SER A 276 16.89 -17.72 1.99
CA SER A 276 16.32 -18.93 2.60
C SER A 276 17.20 -20.14 2.30
N GLU A 277 17.06 -21.23 3.07
CA GLU A 277 17.87 -22.44 2.89
C GLU A 277 17.83 -22.98 1.45
N ASP A 278 16.66 -22.91 0.80
CA ASP A 278 16.45 -23.37 -0.58
C ASP A 278 16.85 -22.36 -1.66
N SER A 279 17.22 -21.14 -1.28
CA SER A 279 17.55 -20.09 -2.25
C SER A 279 19.02 -20.16 -2.71
N PRO A 280 19.30 -19.98 -4.02
CA PRO A 280 20.68 -19.85 -4.47
C PRO A 280 21.31 -18.59 -3.88
N ALA A 281 22.60 -18.70 -3.56
CA ALA A 281 23.38 -17.59 -3.04
C ALA A 281 23.35 -16.36 -3.96
N LYS A 282 23.37 -15.16 -3.37
CA LYS A 282 23.33 -13.88 -4.09
C LYS A 282 24.49 -13.01 -3.65
N LEU A 283 25.02 -12.23 -4.59
CA LEU A 283 26.02 -11.19 -4.31
C LEU A 283 25.33 -9.89 -3.88
N ALA A 284 25.82 -9.31 -2.81
CA ALA A 284 25.40 -8.00 -2.33
C ALA A 284 26.61 -7.18 -1.87
N ARG A 285 26.48 -5.86 -1.88
CA ARG A 285 27.52 -4.94 -1.41
C ARG A 285 27.19 -4.45 -0.01
N VAL A 286 28.14 -4.51 0.92
CA VAL A 286 27.96 -4.00 2.27
C VAL A 286 27.81 -2.47 2.24
N THR A 287 26.71 -1.97 2.80
CA THR A 287 26.42 -0.52 2.86
C THR A 287 26.51 0.03 4.28
N GLY A 288 26.55 -0.84 5.30
CA GLY A 288 26.75 -0.47 6.69
C GLY A 288 26.67 -1.68 7.63
N PRO A 289 26.75 -1.47 8.94
CA PRO A 289 26.62 -2.55 9.93
C PRO A 289 25.31 -3.33 9.74
N GLY A 290 25.41 -4.64 9.47
CA GLY A 290 24.25 -5.50 9.23
C GLY A 290 23.40 -5.12 8.00
N ALA A 291 23.92 -4.32 7.06
CA ALA A 291 23.17 -3.80 5.91
C ALA A 291 23.90 -4.01 4.58
N VAL A 292 23.15 -4.51 3.58
CA VAL A 292 23.68 -4.85 2.25
C VAL A 292 22.71 -4.47 1.14
N ASP A 293 23.24 -4.10 -0.03
CA ASP A 293 22.49 -3.79 -1.25
C ASP A 293 22.78 -4.82 -2.35
N ILE A 294 21.75 -5.43 -2.94
CA ILE A 294 21.95 -6.40 -4.05
C ILE A 294 22.42 -5.67 -5.30
N VAL A 295 23.55 -6.11 -5.85
CA VAL A 295 24.05 -5.64 -7.15
C VAL A 295 23.36 -6.47 -8.23
N LEU A 296 22.32 -5.92 -8.85
CA LEU A 296 21.75 -6.52 -10.06
C LEU A 296 22.77 -6.33 -11.20
N GLY A 297 23.53 -7.38 -11.49
CA GLY A 297 24.31 -7.44 -12.72
C GLY A 297 23.37 -7.19 -13.90
N ARG A 298 23.76 -6.29 -14.81
CA ARG A 298 23.09 -6.16 -16.10
C ARG A 298 23.26 -7.53 -16.77
N ALA A 299 22.16 -8.26 -16.96
CA ALA A 299 22.21 -9.46 -17.79
C ALA A 299 22.77 -9.02 -19.17
N PRO A 300 23.78 -9.71 -19.71
CA PRO A 300 24.34 -9.39 -21.03
C PRO A 300 23.26 -9.43 -22.11
#